data_AF-U6DM74-F1
#
_entry.id   AF-U6DM74-F1
#
_cell.length_a   1.000
_cell.length_b   1.000
_cell.length_c   1.000
_cell.angle_alpha   90.00
_cell.angle_beta   90.00
_cell.angle_gamma   90.00
#
_symmetry.space_group_name_H-M   'P 1'
#
loop_
_entity.id
_entity.type
_entity.pdbx_description
1 polymer ?
#
loop_
_entity_poly.entity_id
_entity_poly.type
_entity_poly.pdbx_seq_one_letter_code
_entity_poly.pdbx_strand_id
1 'polypeptide(L)'
;MGGLKDELLKAIWHAFTALDLDHSGKVSKSQLKVLSHNLCTVLNVPHDPVALEEHFRDDDEGPVSNQGYMPYLNKFILEKVQDNFDKIEFNRMCWTLCVKKNLTKSPLLITEEDAFKIWVIFNFLSEDKYPLIIVPEEIEYLLKKLTEAMGGGWQQEQFEHYKINFDDSKDGLSVWELIELIGNGQFSKGMDRQTVSMAINEVFNELILDVLKQ
;
A
#
# COMPACT_ATOMS: atom_id res chain seq x y z
N MET A 1 6.42 8.45 -13.05
CA MET A 1 6.61 9.00 -11.69
C MET A 1 5.55 10.04 -11.46
N GLY A 2 4.47 9.66 -10.77
CA GLY A 2 3.45 10.58 -10.29
C GLY A 2 4.01 11.59 -9.30
N GLY A 3 3.24 12.61 -8.95
CA GLY A 3 3.66 13.58 -7.94
C GLY A 3 3.56 13.00 -6.52
N LEU A 4 4.17 13.67 -5.54
CA LEU A 4 4.05 13.33 -4.10
C LEU A 4 2.60 13.07 -3.67
N LYS A 5 1.64 13.80 -4.23
CA LYS A 5 0.21 13.59 -3.95
C LYS A 5 -0.31 12.23 -4.40
N ASP A 6 0.11 11.76 -5.57
CA ASP A 6 -0.32 10.48 -6.13
C ASP A 6 0.24 9.32 -5.28
N GLU A 7 1.50 9.42 -4.85
CA GLU A 7 2.13 8.45 -3.95
C GLU A 7 1.39 8.34 -2.61
N LEU A 8 1.06 9.49 -2.00
CA LEU A 8 0.29 9.53 -0.74
C LEU A 8 -1.11 8.96 -0.91
N LEU A 9 -1.77 9.25 -2.04
CA LEU A 9 -3.13 8.76 -2.32
C LEU A 9 -3.20 7.24 -2.33
N LYS A 10 -2.17 6.55 -2.85
CA LYS A 10 -2.16 5.07 -2.87
C LYS A 10 -2.26 4.46 -1.48
N ALA A 11 -1.41 4.91 -0.57
CA ALA A 11 -1.42 4.46 0.83
C ALA A 11 -2.74 4.83 1.55
N ILE A 12 -3.27 6.02 1.28
CA ILE A 12 -4.54 6.48 1.86
C ILE A 12 -5.72 5.67 1.33
N TRP A 13 -5.74 5.27 0.05
CA TRP A 13 -6.78 4.41 -0.51
C TRP A 13 -6.88 3.08 0.26
N HIS A 14 -5.76 2.44 0.56
CA HIS A 14 -5.77 1.23 1.38
C HIS A 14 -6.37 1.44 2.77
N ALA A 15 -5.99 2.53 3.44
CA ALA A 15 -6.54 2.89 4.75
C ALA A 15 -8.06 3.15 4.66
N PHE A 16 -8.51 3.88 3.63
CA PHE A 16 -9.91 4.19 3.41
C PHE A 16 -10.73 2.92 3.14
N THR A 17 -10.30 2.08 2.18
CA THR A 17 -10.98 0.82 1.85
C THR A 17 -11.07 -0.11 3.06
N ALA A 18 -10.08 -0.08 3.94
CA ALA A 18 -10.16 -0.82 5.19
C ALA A 18 -11.22 -0.28 6.15
N LEU A 19 -11.57 1.01 6.11
CA LEU A 19 -12.63 1.59 6.94
C LEU A 19 -14.04 1.41 6.35
N ASP A 20 -14.15 1.23 5.04
CA ASP A 20 -15.39 0.97 4.29
C ASP A 20 -15.83 -0.49 4.43
N LEU A 21 -16.36 -0.84 5.62
CA LEU A 21 -16.62 -2.21 6.06
C LEU A 21 -17.61 -2.99 5.17
N ASP A 22 -18.57 -2.30 4.57
CA ASP A 22 -19.61 -2.89 3.73
C ASP A 22 -19.32 -2.72 2.24
N HIS A 23 -18.15 -2.19 1.89
CA HIS A 23 -17.74 -1.86 0.52
C HIS A 23 -18.78 -0.97 -0.21
N SER A 24 -19.52 -0.15 0.55
CA SER A 24 -20.53 0.74 0.00
C SER A 24 -19.93 2.04 -0.55
N GLY A 25 -18.62 2.24 -0.37
CA GLY A 25 -17.96 3.51 -0.60
C GLY A 25 -18.34 4.55 0.46
N LYS A 26 -18.69 4.12 1.68
CA LYS A 26 -19.08 5.01 2.78
C LYS A 26 -18.40 4.62 4.09
N VAL A 27 -17.87 5.62 4.78
CA VAL A 27 -17.17 5.45 6.05
C VAL A 27 -17.83 6.33 7.11
N SER A 28 -17.85 5.87 8.37
CA SER A 28 -18.43 6.68 9.45
C SER A 28 -17.65 7.99 9.65
N LYS A 29 -18.37 9.07 9.97
CA LYS A 29 -17.78 10.40 10.24
C LYS A 29 -16.67 10.33 11.30
N SER A 30 -16.87 9.56 12.37
CA SER A 30 -15.88 9.41 13.44
C SER A 30 -14.58 8.75 12.96
N GLN A 31 -14.66 7.71 12.14
CA GLN A 31 -13.48 7.07 11.55
C GLN A 31 -12.72 8.02 10.61
N LEU A 32 -13.43 8.80 9.80
CA LEU A 32 -12.80 9.78 8.91
C LEU A 32 -12.16 10.95 9.66
N LYS A 33 -12.77 11.41 10.77
CA LYS A 33 -12.16 12.40 11.67
C LYS A 33 -10.85 11.87 12.26
N VAL A 34 -10.84 10.63 12.75
CA VAL A 34 -9.63 9.98 13.29
C VAL A 34 -8.57 9.81 12.20
N LEU A 35 -8.94 9.31 11.00
CA LEU A 35 -8.01 9.17 9.88
C LEU A 35 -7.42 10.53 9.49
N SER A 36 -8.26 11.57 9.34
CA SER A 36 -7.82 12.93 9.00
C SER A 36 -6.84 13.48 10.02
N HIS A 37 -7.12 13.30 11.31
CA HIS A 37 -6.23 13.73 12.39
C HIS A 37 -4.89 12.99 12.31
N ASN A 38 -4.90 11.67 12.16
CA ASN A 38 -3.67 10.89 12.05
C ASN A 38 -2.85 11.32 10.83
N LEU A 39 -3.50 11.53 9.67
CA LEU A 39 -2.86 12.03 8.46
C LEU A 39 -2.20 13.39 8.67
N CYS A 40 -2.91 14.36 9.24
CA CYS A 40 -2.33 15.67 9.54
C CYS A 40 -1.09 15.56 10.42
N THR A 41 -1.13 14.71 11.45
CA THR A 41 0.00 14.49 12.36
C THR A 41 1.20 13.87 11.65
N VAL A 42 1.03 12.75 10.91
CA VAL A 42 2.17 12.08 10.26
C VAL A 42 2.70 12.82 9.04
N LEU A 43 1.89 13.70 8.42
CA LEU A 43 2.29 14.54 7.28
C LEU A 43 2.77 15.93 7.68
N ASN A 44 2.88 16.23 8.99
CA ASN A 44 3.22 17.55 9.51
C ASN A 44 2.33 18.70 8.97
N VAL A 45 1.06 18.40 8.69
CA VAL A 45 0.08 19.39 8.23
C VAL A 45 -0.60 20.01 9.47
N PRO A 46 -0.69 21.36 9.55
CA PRO A 46 -1.41 22.02 10.64
C PRO A 46 -2.86 21.55 10.72
N HIS A 47 -3.26 21.14 11.93
CA HIS A 47 -4.64 20.76 12.20
C HIS A 47 -5.55 21.98 12.13
N ASP A 48 -6.63 21.86 11.36
CA ASP A 48 -7.70 22.85 11.30
C ASP A 48 -9.00 22.21 11.84
N PRO A 49 -9.20 22.24 13.18
CA PRO A 49 -10.35 21.60 13.79
C PRO A 49 -11.67 22.25 13.35
N VAL A 50 -11.66 23.54 13.00
CA VAL A 50 -12.84 24.24 12.51
C VAL A 50 -13.22 23.73 11.12
N ALA A 51 -12.27 23.65 10.18
CA ALA A 51 -12.55 23.10 8.86
C ALA A 51 -12.99 21.63 8.91
N LEU A 52 -12.40 20.83 9.80
CA LEU A 52 -12.81 19.45 10.04
C LEU A 52 -14.25 19.39 10.58
N GLU A 53 -14.59 20.19 11.58
CA GLU A 53 -15.94 20.25 12.14
C GLU A 53 -16.96 20.79 11.15
N GLU A 54 -16.62 21.79 10.35
CA GLU A 54 -17.50 22.37 9.33
C GLU A 54 -17.75 21.42 8.16
N HIS A 55 -16.74 20.70 7.71
CA HIS A 55 -16.87 19.74 6.61
C HIS A 55 -17.56 18.44 7.04
N PHE A 56 -17.49 18.10 8.33
CA PHE A 56 -18.16 16.94 8.92
C PHE A 56 -19.20 17.34 9.99
N ARG A 57 -19.98 18.40 9.74
CA ARG A 57 -21.05 18.84 10.66
C ARG A 57 -22.02 17.69 10.94
N ASP A 58 -22.57 17.69 12.15
CA ASP A 58 -23.57 16.71 12.59
C ASP A 58 -24.96 17.16 12.12
N ASP A 59 -25.21 17.00 10.83
CA ASP A 59 -26.50 17.19 10.17
C ASP A 59 -27.30 15.86 10.04
N ASP A 60 -27.02 14.88 10.91
CA ASP A 60 -27.67 13.56 10.95
C ASP A 60 -27.58 12.71 9.65
N GLU A 61 -26.82 13.12 8.63
CA GLU A 61 -26.80 12.47 7.31
C GLU A 61 -26.04 11.12 7.20
N GLY A 62 -25.65 10.49 8.31
CA GLY A 62 -25.04 9.15 8.28
C GLY A 62 -23.61 9.11 7.71
N PRO A 63 -23.15 7.95 7.18
CA PRO A 63 -21.75 7.74 6.77
C PRO A 63 -21.40 8.53 5.49
N VAL A 64 -20.17 9.04 5.45
CA VAL A 64 -19.68 9.94 4.38
C VAL A 64 -19.11 9.11 3.23
N SER A 65 -19.50 9.45 2.01
CA SER A 65 -19.01 8.77 0.81
C SER A 65 -17.58 9.14 0.46
N ASN A 66 -16.91 8.30 -0.35
CA ASN A 66 -15.60 8.62 -0.92
C ASN A 66 -15.65 9.97 -1.67
N GLN A 67 -16.77 10.29 -2.32
CA GLN A 67 -16.95 11.55 -3.04
C GLN A 67 -17.03 12.78 -2.11
N GLY A 68 -17.45 12.61 -0.85
CA GLY A 68 -17.46 13.69 0.15
C GLY A 68 -16.12 13.85 0.88
N TYR A 69 -15.43 12.74 1.15
CA TYR A 69 -14.14 12.74 1.83
C TYR A 69 -12.98 13.19 0.93
N MET A 70 -12.96 12.79 -0.34
CA MET A 70 -11.85 13.10 -1.24
C MET A 70 -11.64 14.60 -1.49
N PRO A 71 -12.69 15.43 -1.67
CA PRO A 71 -12.53 16.88 -1.73
C PRO A 71 -11.91 17.47 -0.46
N TYR A 72 -12.32 16.97 0.72
CA TYR A 72 -11.73 17.38 2.00
C TYR A 72 -10.25 17.01 2.07
N LEU A 73 -9.94 15.74 1.82
CA LEU A 73 -8.57 15.21 1.85
C LEU A 73 -7.65 16.02 0.93
N ASN A 74 -8.10 16.28 -0.31
CA ASN A 74 -7.31 17.04 -1.27
C ASN A 74 -7.04 18.47 -0.79
N LYS A 75 -8.10 19.20 -0.43
CA LYS A 75 -8.01 20.63 -0.10
C LYS A 75 -7.33 20.92 1.23
N PHE A 76 -7.63 20.12 2.25
CA PHE A 76 -7.22 20.44 3.62
C PHE A 76 -5.98 19.68 4.08
N ILE A 77 -5.63 18.57 3.41
CA ILE A 77 -4.45 17.77 3.75
C ILE A 77 -3.45 17.79 2.59
N LEU A 78 -3.76 17.14 1.46
CA LEU A 78 -2.79 16.90 0.39
C LEU A 78 -2.23 18.18 -0.26
N GLU A 79 -3.03 19.23 -0.39
CA GLU A 79 -2.56 20.54 -0.88
C GLU A 79 -1.61 21.26 0.09
N LYS A 80 -1.65 20.91 1.37
CA LYS A 80 -0.83 21.53 2.43
C LYS A 80 0.42 20.73 2.78
N VAL A 81 0.56 19.50 2.27
CA VAL A 81 1.72 18.65 2.53
C VAL A 81 2.97 19.30 1.96
N GLN A 82 4.02 19.37 2.78
CA GLN A 82 5.38 19.68 2.37
C GLN A 82 6.21 18.40 2.44
N ASP A 83 7.31 18.29 1.69
CA ASP A 83 8.18 17.11 1.73
C ASP A 83 9.13 17.17 2.95
N ASN A 84 8.54 17.23 4.16
CA ASN A 84 9.24 17.39 5.43
C ASN A 84 8.71 16.45 6.52
N PHE A 85 8.18 15.30 6.11
CA PHE A 85 7.63 14.27 7.00
C PHE A 85 8.34 12.92 6.79
N ASP A 86 8.18 12.02 7.76
CA ASP A 86 8.71 10.67 7.65
C ASP A 86 7.75 9.82 6.79
N LYS A 87 8.16 9.55 5.54
CA LYS A 87 7.40 8.74 4.59
C LYS A 87 7.20 7.30 5.07
N ILE A 88 8.13 6.74 5.85
CA ILE A 88 7.99 5.39 6.39
C ILE A 88 6.95 5.37 7.52
N GLU A 89 6.97 6.37 8.40
CA GLU A 89 5.97 6.49 9.47
C GLU A 89 4.56 6.74 8.89
N PHE A 90 4.44 7.58 7.85
CA PHE A 90 3.19 7.75 7.12
C PHE A 90 2.67 6.42 6.55
N ASN A 91 3.53 5.68 5.82
CA ASN A 91 3.16 4.38 5.27
C ASN A 91 2.78 3.37 6.36
N ARG A 92 3.50 3.38 7.49
CA ARG A 92 3.22 2.49 8.63
C ARG A 92 1.86 2.80 9.26
N MET A 93 1.50 4.07 9.40
CA MET A 93 0.16 4.48 9.86
C MET A 93 -0.93 3.90 8.93
N CYS A 94 -0.81 4.10 7.61
CA CYS A 94 -1.75 3.55 6.64
C CYS A 94 -1.82 2.01 6.68
N TRP A 95 -0.67 1.33 6.76
CA TRP A 95 -0.57 -0.13 6.87
C TRP A 95 -1.33 -0.68 8.08
N THR A 96 -1.17 -0.06 9.26
CA THR A 96 -1.82 -0.56 10.49
C THR A 96 -3.35 -0.55 10.42
N LEU A 97 -3.93 0.31 9.57
CA LEU A 97 -5.38 0.38 9.36
C LEU A 97 -5.90 -0.74 8.46
N CYS A 98 -5.09 -1.24 7.52
CA CYS A 98 -5.52 -2.24 6.52
C CYS A 98 -5.00 -3.65 6.79
N VAL A 99 -3.85 -3.82 7.46
CA VAL A 99 -3.17 -5.13 7.62
C VAL A 99 -4.05 -6.18 8.29
N LYS A 100 -4.69 -5.85 9.41
CA LYS A 100 -5.43 -6.81 10.24
C LYS A 100 -6.63 -7.45 9.52
N LYS A 101 -7.14 -6.79 8.48
CA LYS A 101 -8.33 -7.25 7.74
C LYS A 101 -7.98 -8.13 6.54
N ASN A 102 -6.75 -8.01 6.05
CA ASN A 102 -6.39 -8.58 4.75
C ASN A 102 -5.30 -9.63 4.82
N LEU A 103 -4.40 -9.57 5.81
CA LEU A 103 -3.36 -10.58 5.94
C LEU A 103 -3.99 -11.92 6.36
N THR A 104 -3.85 -12.92 5.49
CA THR A 104 -4.45 -14.24 5.67
C THR A 104 -3.87 -14.93 6.92
N LYS A 105 -4.70 -15.75 7.58
CA LYS A 105 -4.27 -16.54 8.76
C LYS A 105 -3.34 -17.70 8.38
N SER A 106 -3.09 -17.90 7.09
CA SER A 106 -2.24 -18.97 6.58
C SER A 106 -0.77 -18.69 6.94
N PRO A 107 0.01 -19.71 7.33
CA PRO A 107 1.41 -19.51 7.67
C PRO A 107 2.21 -19.17 6.41
N LEU A 108 2.63 -17.90 6.29
CA LEU A 108 3.56 -17.46 5.25
C LEU A 108 5.02 -17.70 5.69
N LEU A 109 5.94 -17.72 4.73
CA LEU A 109 7.39 -17.75 4.96
C LEU A 109 7.95 -16.39 5.41
N ILE A 110 7.18 -15.32 5.21
CA ILE A 110 7.56 -13.94 5.52
C ILE A 110 6.92 -13.46 6.82
N THR A 111 7.56 -12.50 7.48
CA THR A 111 7.03 -11.85 8.68
C THR A 111 6.04 -10.72 8.34
N GLU A 112 5.35 -10.18 9.35
CA GLU A 112 4.50 -9.00 9.15
C GLU A 112 5.32 -7.77 8.70
N GLU A 113 6.55 -7.62 9.18
CA GLU A 113 7.44 -6.52 8.77
C GLU A 113 7.91 -6.70 7.32
N ASP A 114 8.15 -7.93 6.87
CA ASP A 114 8.43 -8.21 5.46
C ASP A 114 7.21 -7.90 4.58
N ALA A 115 6.01 -8.27 5.03
CA ALA A 115 4.76 -7.96 4.34
C ALA A 115 4.52 -6.44 4.24
N PHE A 116 4.85 -5.68 5.29
CA PHE A 116 4.83 -4.21 5.25
C PHE A 116 5.78 -3.66 4.17
N LYS A 117 7.02 -4.16 4.09
CA LYS A 117 7.97 -3.73 3.05
C LYS A 117 7.47 -4.04 1.64
N ILE A 118 6.94 -5.23 1.42
CA ILE A 118 6.31 -5.61 0.14
C ILE A 118 5.14 -4.69 -0.18
N TRP A 119 4.31 -4.34 0.81
CA TRP A 119 3.19 -3.42 0.63
C TRP A 119 3.64 -2.01 0.20
N VAL A 120 4.74 -1.51 0.77
CA VAL A 120 5.31 -0.22 0.36
C VAL A 120 5.90 -0.29 -1.05
N ILE A 121 6.62 -1.37 -1.38
CA ILE A 121 7.14 -1.61 -2.74
C ILE A 121 5.98 -1.69 -3.75
N PHE A 122 4.89 -2.35 -3.39
CA PHE A 122 3.68 -2.40 -4.21
C PHE A 122 3.16 -0.99 -4.51
N ASN A 123 3.00 -0.13 -3.50
CA ASN A 123 2.52 1.24 -3.71
C ASN A 123 3.47 2.04 -4.62
N PHE A 124 4.77 1.77 -4.56
CA PHE A 124 5.76 2.39 -5.42
C PHE A 124 5.63 1.93 -6.88
N LEU A 125 5.45 0.63 -7.12
CA LEU A 125 5.40 0.05 -8.46
C LEU A 125 4.01 0.05 -9.11
N SER A 126 2.92 0.15 -8.33
CA SER A 126 1.55 0.11 -8.85
C SER A 126 1.22 1.36 -9.65
N GLU A 127 0.25 1.26 -10.56
CA GLU A 127 -0.23 2.43 -11.30
C GLU A 127 -0.90 3.48 -10.38
N ASP A 128 -0.89 4.75 -10.81
CA ASP A 128 -1.56 5.87 -10.13
C ASP A 128 -3.09 5.88 -10.38
N LYS A 129 -3.72 4.70 -10.35
CA LYS A 129 -5.14 4.50 -10.66
C LYS A 129 -5.78 3.51 -9.69
N TYR A 130 -6.97 3.85 -9.21
CA TYR A 130 -7.78 2.97 -8.37
C TYR A 130 -8.71 2.07 -9.22
N PRO A 131 -8.91 0.78 -8.89
CA PRO A 131 -8.26 0.03 -7.81
C PRO A 131 -6.76 -0.18 -8.08
N LEU A 132 -5.95 -0.15 -7.02
CA LEU A 132 -4.52 -0.35 -7.14
C LEU A 132 -4.21 -1.78 -7.54
N ILE A 133 -3.51 -1.92 -8.65
CA ILE A 133 -2.98 -3.19 -9.14
C ILE A 133 -1.50 -3.02 -9.51
N ILE A 134 -0.75 -4.11 -9.35
CA ILE A 134 0.59 -4.24 -9.92
C ILE A 134 0.49 -5.10 -11.17
N VAL A 135 0.98 -4.58 -12.30
CA VAL A 135 0.90 -5.24 -13.60
C VAL A 135 1.95 -6.35 -13.72
N PRO A 136 1.78 -7.33 -14.62
CA PRO A 136 2.70 -8.45 -14.78
C PRO A 136 4.17 -8.05 -14.95
N GLU A 137 4.46 -6.95 -15.64
CA GLU A 137 5.80 -6.44 -15.87
C GLU A 137 6.48 -6.02 -14.57
N GLU A 138 5.76 -5.32 -13.70
CA GLU A 138 6.26 -4.85 -12.40
C GLU A 138 6.39 -6.00 -11.40
N ILE A 139 5.50 -7.01 -11.50
CA ILE A 139 5.65 -8.27 -10.75
C ILE A 139 6.93 -8.99 -11.19
N GLU A 140 7.16 -9.11 -12.50
CA GLU A 140 8.37 -9.75 -13.04
C GLU A 140 9.63 -9.05 -12.55
N TYR A 141 9.64 -7.72 -12.62
CA TYR A 141 10.73 -6.89 -12.15
C TYR A 141 11.04 -7.13 -10.67
N LEU A 142 10.02 -7.08 -9.81
CA LEU A 142 10.18 -7.31 -8.38
C LEU A 142 10.68 -8.73 -8.07
N LEU A 143 10.11 -9.75 -8.71
CA LEU A 143 10.51 -11.14 -8.47
C LEU A 143 11.95 -11.41 -8.96
N LYS A 144 12.39 -10.78 -10.06
CA LYS A 144 13.79 -10.83 -10.51
C LYS A 144 14.71 -10.23 -9.45
N LYS A 145 14.41 -9.02 -8.98
CA LYS A 145 15.16 -8.34 -7.91
C LYS A 145 15.28 -9.18 -6.64
N LEU A 146 14.17 -9.77 -6.19
CA LEU A 146 14.18 -10.66 -5.03
C LEU A 146 15.01 -11.93 -5.27
N THR A 147 14.89 -12.53 -6.45
CA THR A 147 15.66 -13.75 -6.81
C THR A 147 17.16 -13.49 -6.86
N GLU A 148 17.56 -12.35 -7.44
CA GLU A 148 18.94 -11.89 -7.48
C GLU A 148 19.50 -11.63 -6.08
N ALA A 149 18.76 -10.93 -5.22
CA ALA A 149 19.16 -10.66 -3.83
C ALA A 149 19.26 -11.94 -2.98
N MET A 150 18.49 -12.99 -3.31
CA MET A 150 18.64 -14.32 -2.69
C MET A 150 19.85 -15.11 -3.24
N GLY A 151 20.56 -14.61 -4.26
CA GLY A 151 21.62 -15.34 -4.96
C GLY A 151 21.10 -16.48 -5.84
N GLY A 152 19.82 -16.48 -6.16
CA GLY A 152 19.15 -17.48 -6.98
C GLY A 152 19.24 -17.18 -8.47
N GLY A 153 18.98 -18.20 -9.29
CA GLY A 153 18.79 -18.03 -10.73
C GLY A 153 17.33 -17.75 -11.07
N TRP A 154 17.08 -16.67 -11.83
CA TRP A 154 15.75 -16.33 -12.34
C TRP A 154 15.14 -17.48 -13.15
N GLN A 155 13.84 -17.72 -12.95
CA GLN A 155 13.10 -18.81 -13.57
C GLN A 155 12.06 -18.28 -14.55
N GLN A 156 12.50 -17.91 -15.76
CA GLN A 156 11.59 -17.37 -16.78
C GLN A 156 10.41 -18.32 -17.04
N GLU A 157 10.66 -19.62 -17.25
CA GLU A 157 9.60 -20.59 -17.57
C GLU A 157 8.51 -20.69 -16.48
N GLN A 158 8.89 -20.65 -15.19
CA GLN A 158 7.93 -20.66 -14.09
C GLN A 158 7.04 -19.41 -14.11
N PHE A 159 7.63 -18.26 -14.42
CA PHE A 159 6.90 -17.01 -14.49
C PHE A 159 6.02 -16.91 -15.75
N GLU A 160 6.46 -17.42 -16.90
CA GLU A 160 5.61 -17.52 -18.10
C GLU A 160 4.40 -18.43 -17.84
N HIS A 161 4.59 -19.57 -17.17
CA HIS A 161 3.47 -20.43 -16.75
C HIS A 161 2.52 -19.73 -15.78
N TYR A 162 3.05 -18.89 -14.88
CA TYR A 162 2.23 -18.08 -13.99
C TYR A 162 1.42 -17.02 -14.76
N LYS A 163 2.04 -16.32 -15.73
CA LYS A 163 1.39 -15.35 -16.62
C LYS A 163 0.26 -15.97 -17.44
N ILE A 164 0.43 -17.18 -17.96
CA ILE A 164 -0.62 -17.88 -18.74
C ILE A 164 -1.89 -18.10 -17.89
N ASN A 165 -1.73 -18.40 -16.59
CA ASN A 165 -2.88 -18.54 -15.68
C ASN A 165 -3.51 -17.20 -15.27
N PHE A 166 -2.87 -16.08 -15.62
CA PHE A 166 -3.25 -14.72 -15.30
C PHE A 166 -4.16 -14.12 -16.39
N ASP A 167 -3.90 -14.50 -17.64
CA ASP A 167 -4.51 -13.98 -18.88
C ASP A 167 -6.02 -14.29 -19.00
N ASP A 168 -6.57 -15.18 -18.18
CA ASP A 168 -7.98 -15.58 -18.26
C ASP A 168 -8.96 -14.55 -17.65
N SER A 169 -8.52 -13.54 -16.87
CA SER A 169 -9.43 -12.48 -16.36
C SER A 169 -8.82 -11.26 -15.63
N LYS A 170 -7.51 -11.19 -15.33
CA LYS A 170 -6.95 -10.18 -14.42
C LYS A 170 -5.86 -9.32 -15.08
N ASP A 171 -6.00 -8.00 -15.01
CA ASP A 171 -5.01 -7.03 -15.50
C ASP A 171 -3.78 -6.85 -14.57
N GLY A 172 -3.83 -7.42 -13.36
CA GLY A 172 -2.75 -7.33 -12.38
C GLY A 172 -3.12 -7.99 -11.04
N LEU A 173 -2.20 -7.90 -10.07
CA LEU A 173 -2.43 -8.36 -8.69
C LEU A 173 -2.79 -7.19 -7.79
N SER A 174 -3.67 -7.44 -6.82
CA SER A 174 -3.75 -6.61 -5.62
C SER A 174 -2.51 -6.82 -4.73
N VAL A 175 -2.26 -5.88 -3.81
CA VAL A 175 -1.15 -5.99 -2.87
C VAL A 175 -1.19 -7.27 -2.02
N TRP A 176 -2.40 -7.74 -1.68
CA TRP A 176 -2.57 -8.92 -0.84
C TRP A 176 -2.22 -10.19 -1.59
N GLU A 177 -2.63 -10.30 -2.85
CA GLU A 177 -2.25 -11.41 -3.71
C GLU A 177 -0.73 -11.41 -3.99
N LEU A 178 -0.10 -10.23 -4.11
CA LEU A 178 1.36 -10.13 -4.23
C LEU A 178 2.08 -10.60 -2.95
N ILE A 179 1.60 -10.18 -1.77
CA ILE A 179 2.13 -10.64 -0.48
C ILE A 179 2.00 -12.15 -0.36
N GLU A 180 0.87 -12.73 -0.78
CA GLU A 180 0.68 -14.19 -0.78
C GLU A 180 1.60 -14.89 -1.78
N LEU A 181 1.78 -14.34 -2.99
CA LEU A 181 2.68 -14.88 -4.00
C LEU A 181 4.11 -15.04 -3.46
N ILE A 182 4.62 -13.97 -2.85
CA ILE A 182 5.97 -13.93 -2.27
C ILE A 182 6.02 -14.79 -0.99
N GLY A 183 5.01 -14.64 -0.12
CA GLY A 183 4.95 -15.31 1.18
C GLY A 183 4.77 -16.83 1.10
N ASN A 184 4.14 -17.34 0.04
CA ASN A 184 4.03 -18.79 -0.22
C ASN A 184 5.33 -19.39 -0.78
N GLY A 185 6.32 -18.56 -1.11
CA GLY A 185 7.64 -19.03 -1.55
C GLY A 185 7.66 -19.68 -2.92
N GLN A 186 6.68 -19.39 -3.79
CA GLN A 186 6.62 -20.00 -5.12
C GLN A 186 7.90 -19.76 -5.92
N PHE A 187 8.51 -18.58 -5.78
CA PHE A 187 9.75 -18.19 -6.45
C PHE A 187 11.00 -18.28 -5.57
N SER A 188 10.88 -18.71 -4.31
CA SER A 188 12.00 -18.80 -3.36
C SER A 188 12.62 -20.20 -3.25
N LYS A 189 12.23 -21.20 -4.06
CA LYS A 189 12.98 -22.48 -4.24
C LYS A 189 13.44 -23.21 -2.96
N GLY A 190 12.66 -23.14 -1.87
CA GLY A 190 13.04 -23.78 -0.60
C GLY A 190 14.13 -23.04 0.19
N MET A 191 14.40 -21.77 -0.16
CA MET A 191 15.15 -20.85 0.69
C MET A 191 14.48 -20.75 2.06
N ASP A 192 15.31 -20.64 3.09
CA ASP A 192 14.83 -20.46 4.44
C ASP A 192 14.28 -19.03 4.64
N ARG A 193 13.53 -18.84 5.74
CA ARG A 193 12.86 -17.57 6.04
C ARG A 193 13.82 -16.39 6.17
N GLN A 194 15.03 -16.61 6.70
CA GLN A 194 16.00 -15.55 6.90
C GLN A 194 16.53 -15.04 5.56
N THR A 195 16.85 -15.95 4.63
CA THR A 195 17.31 -15.58 3.29
C THR A 195 16.26 -14.76 2.54
N VAL A 196 14.98 -15.16 2.63
CA VAL A 196 13.87 -14.41 2.01
C VAL A 196 13.70 -13.02 2.63
N SER A 197 13.72 -12.92 3.96
CA SER A 197 13.58 -11.62 4.66
C SER A 197 14.75 -10.68 4.36
N MET A 198 15.99 -11.20 4.26
CA MET A 198 17.16 -10.42 3.86
C MET A 198 17.01 -9.85 2.46
N ALA A 199 16.56 -10.67 1.50
CA ALA A 199 16.33 -10.22 0.13
C ALA A 199 15.24 -9.14 0.04
N ILE A 200 14.13 -9.30 0.77
CA ILE A 200 13.07 -8.27 0.86
C ILE A 200 13.63 -6.96 1.43
N ASN A 201 14.46 -7.05 2.47
CA ASN A 201 15.08 -5.88 3.08
C ASN A 201 16.04 -5.16 2.11
N GLU A 202 16.85 -5.91 1.36
CA GLU A 202 17.76 -5.36 0.36
C GLU A 202 17.01 -4.63 -0.75
N VAL A 203 16.02 -5.29 -1.37
CA VAL A 203 15.20 -4.70 -2.42
C VAL A 203 14.39 -3.50 -1.91
N PHE A 204 13.88 -3.56 -0.67
CA PHE A 204 13.21 -2.41 -0.06
C PHE A 204 14.14 -1.21 0.12
N ASN A 205 15.38 -1.44 0.56
CA ASN A 205 16.35 -0.35 0.69
C ASN A 205 16.69 0.25 -0.67
N GLU A 206 16.91 -0.59 -1.69
CA GLU A 206 17.24 -0.15 -3.05
C GLU A 206 16.11 0.67 -3.68
N LEU A 207 14.88 0.14 -3.68
CA LEU A 207 13.76 0.73 -4.39
C LEU A 207 13.10 1.89 -3.63
N ILE A 208 13.11 1.84 -2.30
CA ILE A 208 12.39 2.81 -1.47
C ILE A 208 13.39 3.75 -0.81
N LEU A 209 14.23 3.26 0.10
CA LEU A 209 15.02 4.15 0.94
C LEU A 209 16.07 4.95 0.16
N ASP A 210 16.69 4.35 -0.86
CA ASP A 210 17.72 5.03 -1.65
C ASP A 210 17.13 5.98 -2.69
N VAL A 211 15.88 5.77 -3.11
CA VAL A 211 15.10 6.73 -3.90
C VAL A 211 14.65 7.90 -3.02
N LEU A 212 14.23 7.65 -1.77
CA LEU A 212 13.81 8.71 -0.84
C LEU A 212 14.94 9.62 -0.36
N LYS A 213 16.20 9.20 -0.49
CA LYS A 213 17.39 10.00 -0.12
C LYS A 213 17.89 10.90 -1.26
N GLN A 214 17.40 10.73 -2.49
CA GLN A 214 17.77 11.53 -3.66
C GLN A 214 16.86 12.74 -3.82
#